data_AF-A0A1B7XW49-F1
#
_entry.id   AF-A0A1B7XW49-F1
#
_cell.length_a   1.000
_cell.length_b   1.000
_cell.length_c   1.000
_cell.angle_alpha   90.00
_cell.angle_beta   90.00
_cell.angle_gamma   90.00
#
_symmetry.space_group_name_H-M   'P 1'
#
loop_
_entity.id
_entity.type
_entity.pdbx_description
1 polymer ?
#
loop_
_entity_poly.entity_id
_entity_poly.type
_entity_poly.pdbx_seq_one_letter_code
_entity_poly.pdbx_strand_id
1 'polypeptide(L)'
;MYSLLLRTLILYPVAYSQFSIVCTNQLITRLFAYRTTCNHSNKTSSDPPSAGRGTHTNHRPRPHAPRSMSQHAAGIAIMDHAGISQRRQPVLRRTRFVCVSDTHNTAVKLPKGDVLIHAGDLTNQGSYPELSRAVQWLEKADFESKIVIAGNHDLTLDSTFYAEHGGHFHNQTPQSPDDCIALFTSSPTITYLKHESTTIRLSSPSGPHTSFSIFGSPYSPRNGLWAFGYDAPQHSSSLGAAADLPTLWDDVPLDADIVVTHTPPRTHCDESRARRAAGCEALRRALWRVRPRLAVCGHVHEGRGAQRVRWDVECGNIAFKEEGTEEWLDPGQGNKQSLVNLTAKGGNPLRNDGSHPKPQQPETADTTASIPSTSDRTISGSAAEPGLGTRGLGRDPTSPRSDTAALAGRRGRRETCVVNCAIMAKSYPHVGGKTINKPIVVDLDLPVWEWTRDGMPQFVYAEG
;
A
#
# COMPACT_ATOMS: atom_id res chain seq x y z
N MET A 1 47.94 68.97 19.48
CA MET A 1 46.85 69.51 20.31
C MET A 1 45.62 68.64 20.10
N TYR A 2 44.88 68.45 21.19
CA TYR A 2 43.85 67.44 21.47
C TYR A 2 42.56 67.47 20.61
N SER A 3 41.84 66.34 20.70
CA SER A 3 40.38 66.10 20.57
C SER A 3 39.91 65.49 19.23
N LEU A 4 39.64 64.16 19.15
CA LEU A 4 38.40 63.42 19.52
C LEU A 4 37.16 63.86 18.71
N LEU A 5 36.20 63.04 18.25
CA LEU A 5 35.95 61.60 18.03
C LEU A 5 34.45 61.54 17.59
N LEU A 6 34.05 60.69 16.62
CA LEU A 6 32.79 59.89 16.54
C LEU A 6 32.14 59.76 15.13
N ARG A 7 32.00 58.47 14.77
CA ARG A 7 30.84 57.72 14.18
C ARG A 7 30.63 57.61 12.65
N THR A 8 31.17 56.50 12.14
CA THR A 8 30.53 55.33 11.48
C THR A 8 29.70 55.47 10.19
N LEU A 9 30.35 55.02 9.11
CA LEU A 9 29.93 54.29 7.89
C LEU A 9 28.51 53.67 7.84
N ILE A 10 27.75 53.93 6.75
CA ILE A 10 26.80 53.00 6.06
C ILE A 10 26.56 53.43 4.58
N LEU A 11 26.86 52.49 3.66
CA LEU A 11 26.25 52.08 2.35
C LEU A 11 26.23 52.93 1.04
N TYR A 12 26.59 52.22 -0.04
CA TYR A 12 26.24 52.34 -1.48
C TYR A 12 26.25 50.88 -2.07
N PRO A 13 25.74 50.55 -3.29
CA PRO A 13 24.34 50.67 -3.73
C PRO A 13 23.85 49.57 -4.75
N VAL A 14 22.59 49.71 -5.22
CA VAL A 14 22.08 49.49 -6.61
C VAL A 14 21.77 48.08 -7.19
N ALA A 15 20.49 48.00 -7.63
CA ALA A 15 19.85 47.34 -8.79
C ALA A 15 19.66 45.81 -8.87
N TYR A 16 18.39 45.39 -9.11
CA TYR A 16 18.04 44.54 -10.26
C TYR A 16 16.55 44.71 -10.70
N SER A 17 16.43 45.19 -11.94
CA SER A 17 15.38 45.08 -13.00
C SER A 17 14.02 44.41 -12.72
N GLN A 18 12.94 45.19 -12.93
CA GLN A 18 11.62 44.73 -13.37
C GLN A 18 11.57 44.63 -14.90
N PHE A 19 10.92 43.59 -15.44
CA PHE A 19 10.35 43.62 -16.80
C PHE A 19 8.98 42.93 -16.82
N SER A 20 7.95 43.73 -17.11
CA SER A 20 6.62 43.30 -17.52
C SER A 20 6.62 43.04 -19.02
N ILE A 21 6.00 41.94 -19.48
CA ILE A 21 5.42 41.85 -20.82
C ILE A 21 4.07 41.15 -20.72
N VAL A 22 3.02 41.96 -20.93
CA VAL A 22 1.66 41.58 -21.31
C VAL A 22 1.62 41.61 -22.83
N CYS A 23 1.18 40.53 -23.48
CA CYS A 23 0.64 40.56 -24.84
C CYS A 23 -0.28 39.35 -25.10
N THR A 24 -1.57 39.66 -25.23
CA THR A 24 -2.54 39.24 -26.27
C THR A 24 -2.64 37.79 -26.75
N ASN A 25 -3.86 37.24 -26.64
CA ASN A 25 -4.41 36.36 -27.68
C ASN A 25 -5.95 36.52 -27.78
N GLN A 26 -6.38 37.15 -28.87
CA GLN A 26 -7.74 37.13 -29.42
C GLN A 26 -7.66 36.58 -30.85
N LEU A 27 -8.72 35.87 -31.24
CA LEU A 27 -9.05 35.27 -32.54
C LEU A 27 -8.26 34.00 -32.94
N ILE A 28 -8.97 32.86 -32.94
CA ILE A 28 -9.54 32.29 -34.17
C ILE A 28 -10.80 31.51 -33.80
N THR A 29 -11.93 31.91 -34.40
CA THR A 29 -13.17 31.15 -34.49
C THR A 29 -13.35 30.77 -35.94
N ARG A 30 -13.62 29.49 -36.24
CA ARG A 30 -14.65 28.95 -37.16
C ARG A 30 -14.21 27.65 -37.83
N LEU A 31 -15.24 26.84 -38.12
CA LEU A 31 -15.31 25.63 -38.96
C LEU A 31 -15.09 24.33 -38.17
N PHE A 32 -16.04 23.41 -37.99
CA PHE A 32 -17.36 23.21 -38.58
C PHE A 32 -18.24 22.44 -37.57
N ALA A 33 -19.50 22.85 -37.47
CA ALA A 33 -20.58 22.06 -36.90
C ALA A 33 -21.36 21.41 -38.06
N TYR A 34 -21.64 20.11 -37.95
CA TYR A 34 -22.82 19.42 -38.52
C TYR A 34 -23.08 18.23 -37.57
N ARG A 35 -24.14 18.27 -36.75
CA ARG A 35 -25.50 17.73 -37.00
C ARG A 35 -25.45 16.20 -37.21
N THR A 36 -26.27 15.34 -36.59
CA THR A 36 -27.48 15.50 -35.76
C THR A 36 -27.80 14.15 -35.11
N THR A 37 -28.50 14.23 -33.99
CA THR A 37 -29.33 13.22 -33.30
C THR A 37 -30.41 12.55 -34.17
N CYS A 38 -30.79 11.31 -33.79
CA CYS A 38 -32.14 10.71 -33.71
C CYS A 38 -31.97 9.17 -33.80
N ASN A 39 -32.26 8.30 -32.81
CA ASN A 39 -33.39 8.06 -31.91
C ASN A 39 -34.57 7.28 -32.56
N HIS A 40 -34.91 6.13 -31.94
CA HIS A 40 -36.15 5.32 -32.05
C HIS A 40 -36.41 4.58 -33.40
N SER A 41 -37.05 3.42 -33.52
CA SER A 41 -37.62 2.40 -32.62
C SER A 41 -38.27 1.28 -33.48
N ASN A 42 -38.35 0.06 -32.94
CA ASN A 42 -39.47 -0.91 -33.03
C ASN A 42 -39.79 -1.76 -34.29
N LYS A 43 -40.07 -3.04 -33.97
CA LYS A 43 -41.11 -3.97 -34.49
C LYS A 43 -40.89 -4.62 -35.88
N THR A 44 -41.34 -5.83 -36.23
CA THR A 44 -41.82 -7.10 -35.61
C THR A 44 -42.05 -8.06 -36.80
N SER A 45 -42.05 -9.38 -36.53
CA SER A 45 -42.90 -10.45 -37.10
C SER A 45 -42.62 -11.10 -38.48
N SER A 46 -42.62 -12.44 -38.39
CA SER A 46 -43.36 -13.47 -39.16
C SER A 46 -42.75 -14.16 -40.39
N ASP A 47 -42.52 -15.46 -40.19
CA ASP A 47 -42.33 -16.66 -41.04
C ASP A 47 -43.37 -16.86 -42.19
N PRO A 48 -43.42 -18.03 -42.90
CA PRO A 48 -42.48 -18.73 -43.80
C PRO A 48 -43.20 -19.05 -45.17
N PRO A 49 -42.90 -20.07 -46.05
CA PRO A 49 -42.92 -21.53 -45.79
C PRO A 49 -42.00 -22.46 -46.67
N SER A 50 -41.96 -23.76 -46.28
CA SER A 50 -41.98 -25.06 -47.04
C SER A 50 -41.23 -25.24 -48.39
N ALA A 51 -40.82 -26.41 -48.89
CA ALA A 51 -40.64 -27.81 -48.48
C ALA A 51 -39.95 -28.53 -49.67
N GLY A 52 -39.25 -29.64 -49.45
CA GLY A 52 -38.72 -30.46 -50.56
C GLY A 52 -38.10 -31.79 -50.12
N ARG A 53 -38.82 -32.88 -50.37
CA ARG A 53 -38.48 -34.29 -50.09
C ARG A 53 -37.31 -34.81 -50.94
N GLY A 54 -36.62 -35.81 -50.41
CA GLY A 54 -35.81 -36.77 -51.18
C GLY A 54 -35.40 -37.98 -50.34
N THR A 55 -35.88 -39.16 -50.72
CA THR A 55 -35.78 -40.49 -50.10
C THR A 55 -34.46 -41.23 -50.43
N HIS A 56 -33.95 -42.13 -49.57
CA HIS A 56 -33.62 -43.54 -49.90
C HIS A 56 -32.87 -44.32 -48.78
N THR A 57 -33.59 -45.29 -48.19
CA THR A 57 -33.27 -46.71 -47.87
C THR A 57 -31.88 -47.23 -47.44
N ASN A 58 -31.88 -47.83 -46.23
CA ASN A 58 -31.35 -49.14 -45.76
C ASN A 58 -29.90 -49.61 -46.05
N HIS A 59 -29.15 -49.91 -44.97
CA HIS A 59 -28.64 -51.27 -44.67
C HIS A 59 -28.03 -51.40 -43.26
N ARG A 60 -28.42 -52.45 -42.51
CA ARG A 60 -27.72 -53.05 -41.36
C ARG A 60 -27.13 -54.40 -41.81
N PRO A 61 -26.00 -54.85 -41.23
CA PRO A 61 -26.04 -55.97 -40.24
C PRO A 61 -25.00 -55.80 -39.10
N ARG A 62 -25.39 -55.96 -37.83
CA ARG A 62 -25.21 -57.10 -36.88
C ARG A 62 -23.77 -57.38 -36.35
N PRO A 63 -23.63 -57.85 -35.09
CA PRO A 63 -22.44 -57.70 -34.26
C PRO A 63 -21.59 -58.98 -34.11
N HIS A 64 -20.32 -58.82 -33.74
CA HIS A 64 -19.45 -59.90 -33.28
C HIS A 64 -18.86 -59.58 -31.89
N ALA A 65 -19.04 -60.51 -30.96
CA ALA A 65 -18.20 -60.73 -29.78
C ALA A 65 -17.55 -62.13 -29.95
N PRO A 66 -16.69 -62.67 -29.05
CA PRO A 66 -15.91 -62.08 -27.95
C PRO A 66 -14.40 -62.48 -28.05
N ARG A 67 -13.54 -62.03 -27.13
CA ARG A 67 -12.46 -62.90 -26.56
C ARG A 67 -11.76 -62.26 -25.37
N SER A 68 -11.56 -63.09 -24.35
CA SER A 68 -10.87 -62.78 -23.11
C SER A 68 -9.36 -62.74 -23.33
N MET A 69 -8.66 -61.93 -22.55
CA MET A 69 -7.33 -62.27 -22.05
C MET A 69 -7.14 -61.61 -20.68
N SER A 70 -7.02 -62.47 -19.68
CA SER A 70 -6.52 -62.16 -18.36
C SER A 70 -5.01 -61.89 -18.45
N GLN A 71 -4.55 -60.77 -17.90
CA GLN A 71 -3.19 -60.67 -17.39
C GLN A 71 -3.23 -59.97 -16.03
N HIS A 72 -2.97 -60.76 -14.98
CA HIS A 72 -2.47 -60.24 -13.72
C HIS A 72 -1.06 -59.69 -13.95
N ALA A 73 -0.79 -58.47 -13.49
CA ALA A 73 0.56 -58.05 -13.14
C ALA A 73 0.51 -56.96 -12.05
N ALA A 74 0.95 -57.37 -10.86
CA ALA A 74 1.66 -56.63 -9.83
C ALA A 74 1.21 -55.19 -9.50
N GLY A 75 0.67 -55.07 -8.28
CA GLY A 75 0.64 -53.80 -7.58
C GLY A 75 2.05 -53.25 -7.35
N ILE A 76 2.19 -51.96 -7.61
CA ILE A 76 3.10 -51.09 -6.88
C ILE A 76 2.22 -49.95 -6.39
N ALA A 77 1.73 -50.09 -5.16
CA ALA A 77 1.23 -48.95 -4.42
C ALA A 77 2.44 -48.05 -4.14
N ILE A 78 2.64 -47.02 -4.96
CA ILE A 78 3.44 -45.88 -4.53
C ILE A 78 2.57 -45.16 -3.51
N MET A 79 2.76 -45.51 -2.24
CA MET A 79 2.35 -44.66 -1.13
C MET A 79 3.08 -43.34 -1.29
N ASP A 80 2.38 -42.35 -1.85
CA ASP A 80 2.80 -40.96 -1.73
C ASP A 80 2.60 -40.56 -0.27
N HIS A 81 3.61 -40.83 0.56
CA HIS A 81 3.75 -40.26 1.89
C HIS A 81 4.23 -38.80 1.80
N ALA A 82 3.62 -37.99 0.93
CA ALA A 82 3.57 -36.55 1.13
C ALA A 82 2.46 -36.28 2.15
N GLY A 83 2.78 -36.46 3.43
CA GLY A 83 1.92 -36.00 4.51
C GLY A 83 1.61 -34.53 4.31
N ILE A 84 0.39 -34.23 3.87
CA ILE A 84 -0.20 -32.89 3.97
C ILE A 84 -0.30 -32.64 5.47
N SER A 85 0.76 -32.07 6.05
CA SER A 85 0.68 -31.41 7.34
C SER A 85 -0.42 -30.36 7.17
N GLN A 86 -1.61 -30.63 7.72
CA GLN A 86 -2.65 -29.62 7.83
C GLN A 86 -2.03 -28.48 8.62
N ARG A 87 -1.63 -27.43 7.91
CA ARG A 87 -0.97 -26.28 8.52
C ARG A 87 -2.01 -25.62 9.41
N ARG A 88 -1.85 -25.77 10.72
CA ARG A 88 -2.79 -25.21 11.71
C ARG A 88 -2.92 -23.72 11.43
N GLN A 89 -4.16 -23.24 11.36
CA GLN A 89 -4.43 -21.83 11.11
C GLN A 89 -4.25 -21.05 12.42
N PRO A 90 -3.60 -19.87 12.39
CA PRO A 90 -3.51 -19.03 13.56
C PRO A 90 -4.91 -18.57 13.97
N VAL A 91 -5.15 -18.50 15.27
CA VAL A 91 -6.35 -17.84 15.81
C VAL A 91 -6.25 -16.36 15.48
N LEU A 92 -7.27 -15.82 14.84
CA LEU A 92 -7.33 -14.40 14.49
C LEU A 92 -8.31 -13.67 15.41
N ARG A 93 -7.97 -12.44 15.77
CA ARG A 93 -8.87 -11.50 16.43
C ARG A 93 -8.85 -10.16 15.70
N ARG A 94 -9.98 -9.46 15.76
CA ARG A 94 -10.11 -8.13 15.21
C ARG A 94 -9.26 -7.15 16.01
N THR A 95 -8.39 -6.44 15.30
CA THR A 95 -7.67 -5.26 15.76
C THR A 95 -8.19 -4.04 15.02
N ARG A 96 -8.53 -2.99 15.76
CA ARG A 96 -9.04 -1.72 15.24
C ARG A 96 -7.95 -0.69 15.16
N PHE A 97 -7.62 -0.28 13.93
CA PHE A 97 -6.71 0.81 13.63
C PHE A 97 -7.47 2.10 13.44
N VAL A 98 -6.96 3.19 13.99
CA VAL A 98 -7.41 4.56 13.68
C VAL A 98 -6.28 5.23 12.92
N CYS A 99 -6.54 5.58 11.66
CA CYS A 99 -5.54 6.12 10.74
C CYS A 99 -5.80 7.61 10.51
N VAL A 100 -4.77 8.42 10.70
CA VAL A 100 -4.75 9.86 10.43
C VAL A 100 -3.42 10.24 9.79
N SER A 101 -3.39 11.36 9.07
CA SER A 101 -2.19 11.96 8.49
C SER A 101 -2.47 13.42 8.19
N ASP A 102 -1.43 14.22 7.96
CA ASP A 102 -1.58 15.60 7.48
C ASP A 102 -2.42 16.45 8.45
N THR A 103 -2.14 16.28 9.75
CA THR A 103 -2.86 17.01 10.80
C THR A 103 -2.46 18.47 10.85
N HIS A 104 -1.23 18.81 10.45
CA HIS A 104 -0.78 20.20 10.27
C HIS A 104 -1.17 21.06 11.48
N ASN A 105 -0.62 20.70 12.65
CA ASN A 105 -0.87 21.31 13.96
C ASN A 105 -2.30 21.18 14.51
N THR A 106 -3.15 20.33 13.93
CA THR A 106 -4.56 20.20 14.33
C THR A 106 -4.81 18.89 15.05
N ALA A 107 -5.01 18.99 16.36
CA ALA A 107 -5.53 17.89 17.16
C ALA A 107 -6.99 17.60 16.77
N VAL A 108 -7.24 16.41 16.24
CA VAL A 108 -8.61 15.96 15.90
C VAL A 108 -9.18 15.03 16.96
N LYS A 109 -10.51 14.95 17.01
CA LYS A 109 -11.19 13.96 17.84
C LYS A 109 -10.98 12.57 17.26
N LEU A 110 -10.33 11.71 18.03
CA LEU A 110 -10.06 10.32 17.65
C LEU A 110 -11.21 9.41 18.14
N PRO A 111 -11.75 8.54 17.29
CA PRO A 111 -12.65 7.47 17.74
C PRO A 111 -11.87 6.42 18.55
N LYS A 112 -12.59 5.54 19.28
CA LYS A 112 -11.97 4.41 19.98
C LYS A 112 -11.37 3.41 19.00
N GLY A 113 -10.19 2.88 19.35
CA GLY A 113 -9.50 1.80 18.65
C GLY A 113 -8.39 1.22 19.52
N ASP A 114 -7.69 0.22 18.99
CA ASP A 114 -6.61 -0.47 19.68
C ASP A 114 -5.26 0.19 19.33
N VAL A 115 -5.08 0.58 18.07
CA VAL A 115 -3.84 1.16 17.53
C VAL A 115 -4.14 2.48 16.81
N LEU A 116 -3.37 3.52 17.11
CA LEU A 116 -3.36 4.78 16.36
C LEU A 116 -2.18 4.78 15.37
N ILE A 117 -2.43 5.14 14.11
CA ILE A 117 -1.39 5.36 13.09
C ILE A 117 -1.45 6.81 12.62
N HIS A 118 -0.33 7.53 12.72
CA HIS A 118 -0.14 8.85 12.11
C HIS A 118 0.87 8.78 10.95
N ALA A 119 0.41 8.97 9.71
CA ALA A 119 1.22 8.77 8.50
C ALA A 119 1.97 10.04 8.02
N GLY A 120 2.50 10.83 8.96
CA GLY A 120 3.29 12.04 8.66
C GLY A 120 2.50 13.35 8.58
N ASP A 121 3.25 14.45 8.46
CA ASP A 121 2.76 15.83 8.46
C ASP A 121 1.97 16.17 9.73
N LEU A 122 2.61 15.94 10.87
CA LEU A 122 2.08 16.32 12.17
C LEU A 122 2.00 17.86 12.30
N THR A 123 2.94 18.55 11.68
CA THR A 123 3.20 19.98 11.85
C THR A 123 3.10 20.76 10.53
N ASN A 124 3.24 22.09 10.58
CA ASN A 124 3.36 22.88 9.36
C ASN A 124 4.83 23.07 8.93
N GLN A 125 5.75 23.20 9.89
CA GLN A 125 7.17 23.45 9.60
C GLN A 125 8.13 22.71 10.56
N GLY A 126 7.64 21.80 11.39
CA GLY A 126 8.50 20.97 12.25
C GLY A 126 9.26 21.74 13.33
N SER A 127 8.78 22.89 13.80
CA SER A 127 9.40 23.54 14.96
C SER A 127 9.20 22.70 16.23
N TYR A 128 10.12 22.81 17.20
CA TYR A 128 10.01 22.09 18.48
C TYR A 128 8.67 22.33 19.19
N PRO A 129 8.12 23.57 19.26
CA PRO A 129 6.80 23.79 19.88
C PRO A 129 5.64 23.16 19.11
N GLU A 130 5.73 23.00 17.79
CA GLU A 130 4.73 22.26 17.00
C GLU A 130 4.80 20.76 17.30
N LEU A 131 5.99 20.18 17.22
CA LEU A 131 6.21 18.76 17.49
C LEU A 131 5.85 18.39 18.93
N SER A 132 6.23 19.21 19.91
CA SER A 132 5.90 18.98 21.31
C SER A 132 4.39 18.95 21.55
N ARG A 133 3.62 19.85 20.91
CA ARG A 133 2.15 19.82 20.98
C ARG A 133 1.56 18.58 20.32
N ALA A 134 2.12 18.15 19.18
CA ALA A 134 1.67 16.95 18.49
C ALA A 134 1.92 15.68 19.34
N VAL A 135 3.12 15.54 19.91
CA VAL A 135 3.48 14.44 20.82
C VAL A 135 2.57 14.42 22.04
N GLN A 136 2.35 15.55 22.70
CA GLN A 136 1.44 15.62 23.86
C GLN A 136 0.00 15.20 23.52
N TRP A 137 -0.48 15.52 22.31
CA TRP A 137 -1.80 15.07 21.85
C TRP A 137 -1.83 13.56 21.61
N LEU A 138 -0.80 13.00 20.98
CA LEU A 138 -0.66 11.56 20.73
C LEU A 138 -0.54 10.76 22.02
N GLU A 139 0.26 11.20 22.99
CA GLU A 139 0.45 10.51 24.27
C GLU A 139 -0.85 10.44 25.08
N LYS A 140 -1.65 11.52 25.07
CA LYS A 140 -2.97 11.59 25.72
C LYS A 140 -4.03 10.71 25.05
N ALA A 141 -3.80 10.25 23.83
CA ALA A 141 -4.75 9.42 23.12
C ALA A 141 -4.79 8.01 23.76
N ASP A 142 -6.01 7.55 24.08
CA ASP A 142 -6.27 6.27 24.74
C ASP A 142 -6.23 5.11 23.72
N PHE A 143 -5.02 4.74 23.34
CA PHE A 143 -4.68 3.63 22.46
C PHE A 143 -3.54 2.84 23.08
N GLU A 144 -3.56 1.52 22.89
CA GLU A 144 -2.52 0.64 23.41
C GLU A 144 -1.18 0.85 22.70
N SER A 145 -1.21 1.13 21.40
CA SER A 145 -0.02 1.47 20.60
C SER A 145 -0.29 2.69 19.72
N LYS A 146 0.66 3.62 19.67
CA LYS A 146 0.64 4.77 18.75
C LYS A 146 1.85 4.71 17.84
N ILE A 147 1.62 4.55 16.53
CA ILE A 147 2.66 4.40 15.53
C ILE A 147 2.71 5.68 14.71
N VAL A 148 3.91 6.26 14.58
CA VAL A 148 4.10 7.58 13.97
C VAL A 148 5.26 7.53 12.99
N ILE A 149 5.05 8.09 11.81
CA ILE A 149 6.13 8.48 10.90
C ILE A 149 6.09 10.00 10.72
N ALA A 150 7.21 10.58 10.30
CA ALA A 150 7.26 11.97 9.86
C ALA A 150 6.67 12.13 8.43
N GLY A 151 6.37 13.37 8.05
CA GLY A 151 6.10 13.76 6.66
C GLY A 151 7.01 14.90 6.20
N ASN A 152 6.74 15.43 5.01
CA ASN A 152 7.61 16.44 4.39
C ASN A 152 7.55 17.82 5.10
N HIS A 153 6.53 18.08 5.93
CA HIS A 153 6.41 19.29 6.75
C HIS A 153 7.08 19.19 8.12
N ASP A 154 7.48 18.00 8.56
CA ASP A 154 8.11 17.78 9.87
C ASP A 154 9.63 18.00 9.80
N LEU A 155 10.01 19.21 9.37
CA LEU A 155 11.35 19.56 8.85
C LEU A 155 12.52 19.13 9.73
N THR A 156 12.42 19.34 11.05
CA THR A 156 13.51 19.07 11.99
C THR A 156 13.72 17.58 12.27
N LEU A 157 12.80 16.71 11.83
CA LEU A 157 12.94 15.26 11.95
C LEU A 157 13.86 14.67 10.85
N ASP A 158 14.15 15.47 9.81
CA ASP A 158 15.17 15.22 8.80
C ASP A 158 16.40 16.08 9.09
N SER A 159 17.30 15.58 9.94
CA SER A 159 18.50 16.31 10.37
C SER A 159 19.39 16.77 9.20
N THR A 160 19.48 15.97 8.12
CA THR A 160 20.28 16.31 6.93
C THR A 160 19.64 17.47 6.19
N PHE A 161 18.34 17.38 5.86
CA PHE A 161 17.62 18.48 5.23
C PHE A 161 17.66 19.74 6.09
N TYR A 162 17.48 19.60 7.41
CA TYR A 162 17.44 20.74 8.32
C TYR A 162 18.79 21.43 8.46
N ALA A 163 19.91 20.71 8.43
CA ALA A 163 21.23 21.30 8.43
C ALA A 163 21.47 22.17 7.17
N GLU A 164 21.00 21.72 6.01
CA GLU A 164 21.19 22.42 4.73
C GLU A 164 20.19 23.55 4.51
N HIS A 165 18.94 23.38 4.95
CA HIS A 165 17.82 24.24 4.58
C HIS A 165 17.09 24.86 5.77
N GLY A 166 17.40 24.48 7.01
CA GLY A 166 16.71 24.96 8.22
C GLY A 166 16.72 26.49 8.36
N GLY A 167 17.78 27.16 7.90
CA GLY A 167 17.85 28.62 7.84
C GLY A 167 16.80 29.25 6.92
N HIS A 168 16.30 28.56 5.90
CA HIS A 168 15.23 29.06 5.04
C HIS A 168 13.88 29.14 5.78
N PHE A 169 13.64 28.21 6.71
CA PHE A 169 12.36 28.06 7.41
C PHE A 169 12.37 28.71 8.80
N HIS A 170 13.47 28.57 9.53
CA HIS A 170 13.59 28.93 10.94
C HIS A 170 14.77 29.90 11.20
N ASN A 171 15.08 30.81 10.27
CA ASN A 171 16.21 31.76 10.39
C ASN A 171 16.29 32.50 11.73
N GLN A 172 15.15 32.94 12.27
CA GLN A 172 15.07 33.71 13.51
C GLN A 172 15.11 32.83 14.76
N THR A 173 14.81 31.54 14.63
CA THR A 173 14.74 30.61 15.76
C THR A 173 15.22 29.24 15.31
N PRO A 174 16.54 29.05 15.12
CA PRO A 174 17.08 27.73 14.79
C PRO A 174 16.65 26.69 15.82
N GLN A 175 16.17 25.56 15.34
CA GLN A 175 15.76 24.41 16.13
C GLN A 175 16.90 23.39 16.26
N SER A 176 16.81 22.53 17.26
CA SER A 176 17.69 21.37 17.43
C SER A 176 16.98 20.11 16.89
N PRO A 177 17.44 19.51 15.78
CA PRO A 177 16.90 18.23 15.30
C PRO A 177 16.93 17.14 16.36
N ASP A 178 17.99 17.06 17.16
CA ASP A 178 18.15 16.04 18.20
C ASP A 178 17.07 16.17 19.27
N ASP A 179 16.79 17.39 19.76
CA ASP A 179 15.73 17.64 20.73
C ASP A 179 14.34 17.35 20.13
N CYS A 180 14.15 17.68 18.84
CA CYS A 180 12.90 17.42 18.13
C CYS A 180 12.63 15.92 17.94
N ILE A 181 13.65 15.14 17.59
CA ILE A 181 13.56 13.68 17.46
C ILE A 181 13.37 13.04 18.84
N ALA A 182 14.05 13.55 19.86
CA ALA A 182 13.97 13.05 21.23
C ALA A 182 12.55 13.10 21.81
N LEU A 183 11.71 14.05 21.38
CA LEU A 183 10.28 14.10 21.75
C LEU A 183 9.53 12.81 21.40
N PHE A 184 9.89 12.16 20.29
CA PHE A 184 9.26 10.93 19.84
C PHE A 184 9.95 9.69 20.41
N THR A 185 11.28 9.63 20.31
CA THR A 185 12.05 8.43 20.71
C THR A 185 12.10 8.22 22.21
N SER A 186 11.91 9.28 23.01
CA SER A 186 11.85 9.17 24.48
C SER A 186 10.44 8.91 25.00
N SER A 187 9.42 8.95 24.14
CA SER A 187 8.04 8.69 24.55
C SER A 187 7.86 7.20 24.87
N PRO A 188 7.31 6.84 26.03
CA PRO A 188 7.06 5.44 26.38
C PRO A 188 5.85 4.85 25.65
N THR A 189 5.07 5.67 24.93
CA THR A 189 3.81 5.22 24.30
C THR A 189 3.79 5.37 22.78
N ILE A 190 4.77 6.05 22.21
CA ILE A 190 4.88 6.26 20.76
C ILE A 190 5.97 5.35 20.20
N THR A 191 5.61 4.60 19.17
CA THR A 191 6.56 3.93 18.29
C THR A 191 6.78 4.83 17.07
N TYR A 192 7.89 5.55 17.08
CA TYR A 192 8.32 6.36 15.93
C TYR A 192 9.14 5.50 14.98
N LEU A 193 8.80 5.55 13.68
CA LEU A 193 9.48 4.79 12.63
C LEU A 193 10.08 5.74 11.59
N LYS A 194 11.40 5.65 11.37
CA LYS A 194 12.11 6.42 10.34
C LYS A 194 12.78 5.49 9.34
N HIS A 195 11.98 4.98 8.40
CA HIS A 195 12.41 4.02 7.38
C HIS A 195 12.95 2.72 7.98
N GLU A 196 12.13 2.11 8.83
CA GLU A 196 12.49 0.93 9.60
C GLU A 196 11.27 0.04 9.87
N SER A 197 11.52 -1.19 10.33
CA SER A 197 10.48 -2.16 10.69
C SER A 197 10.56 -2.58 12.15
N THR A 198 9.41 -2.91 12.72
CA THR A 198 9.31 -3.52 14.05
C THR A 198 8.11 -4.46 14.14
N THR A 199 8.00 -5.21 15.25
CA THR A 199 6.83 -6.04 15.57
C THR A 199 6.07 -5.41 16.72
N ILE A 200 4.77 -5.17 16.52
CA ILE A 200 3.87 -4.67 17.55
C ILE A 200 3.15 -5.86 18.18
N ARG A 201 3.12 -5.88 19.51
CA ARG A 201 2.47 -6.90 20.33
C ARG A 201 1.51 -6.23 21.28
N LEU A 202 0.21 -6.39 21.04
CA LEU A 202 -0.84 -5.90 21.93
C LEU A 202 -1.05 -6.92 23.03
N SER A 203 -0.96 -6.53 24.30
CA SER A 203 -1.09 -7.32 25.52
C SER A 203 -2.14 -6.80 26.50
N SER A 204 -2.84 -5.71 26.20
CA SER A 204 -3.86 -5.14 27.09
C SER A 204 -4.86 -6.22 27.51
N PRO A 205 -5.16 -6.40 28.81
CA PRO A 205 -6.03 -7.49 29.27
C PRO A 205 -7.41 -7.52 28.60
N SER A 206 -7.96 -6.35 28.27
CA SER A 206 -9.23 -6.20 27.56
C SER A 206 -9.08 -6.09 26.03
N GLY A 207 -7.84 -6.06 25.53
CA GLY A 207 -7.50 -5.85 24.13
C GLY A 207 -7.61 -7.11 23.26
N PRO A 208 -7.14 -7.02 22.00
CA PRO A 208 -7.25 -8.11 21.03
C PRO A 208 -6.16 -9.18 21.19
N HIS A 209 -5.08 -8.90 21.93
CA HIS A 209 -3.93 -9.82 22.13
C HIS A 209 -3.28 -10.24 20.80
N THR A 210 -3.19 -9.31 19.85
CA THR A 210 -2.70 -9.58 18.49
C THR A 210 -1.27 -9.09 18.28
N SER A 211 -0.55 -9.74 17.37
CA SER A 211 0.81 -9.35 16.97
C SER A 211 0.92 -9.20 15.46
N PHE A 212 1.66 -8.19 15.00
CA PHE A 212 1.87 -7.90 13.58
C PHE A 212 3.21 -7.20 13.33
N SER A 213 3.80 -7.42 12.16
CA SER A 213 4.97 -6.66 11.70
C SER A 213 4.55 -5.39 10.96
N ILE A 214 5.31 -4.32 11.15
CA ILE A 214 5.05 -3.04 10.51
C ILE A 214 6.34 -2.42 10.01
N PHE A 215 6.29 -1.82 8.82
CA PHE A 215 7.34 -0.97 8.26
C PHE A 215 6.83 0.46 8.14
N GLY A 216 7.63 1.45 8.55
CA GLY A 216 7.26 2.87 8.52
C GLY A 216 8.33 3.72 7.83
N SER A 217 7.95 4.60 6.90
CA SER A 217 8.90 5.49 6.22
C SER A 217 8.33 6.87 5.88
N PRO A 218 9.06 7.97 6.18
CA PRO A 218 8.61 9.33 5.90
C PRO A 218 8.86 9.80 4.46
N TYR A 219 9.62 9.03 3.68
CA TYR A 219 10.11 9.48 2.38
C TYR A 219 9.02 9.64 1.32
N SER A 220 9.15 10.66 0.49
CA SER A 220 8.28 10.94 -0.65
C SER A 220 9.08 11.41 -1.88
N PRO A 221 8.60 11.16 -3.11
CA PRO A 221 9.17 11.77 -4.31
C PRO A 221 9.23 13.29 -4.15
N ARG A 222 10.40 13.90 -4.38
CA ARG A 222 10.62 15.32 -4.13
C ARG A 222 9.64 16.19 -4.92
N ASN A 223 8.94 17.06 -4.20
CA ASN A 223 8.08 18.10 -4.78
C ASN A 223 8.39 19.44 -4.09
N GLY A 224 9.27 20.23 -4.69
CA GLY A 224 9.77 21.46 -4.08
C GLY A 224 10.79 21.21 -2.97
N LEU A 225 11.00 22.24 -2.14
CA LEU A 225 11.99 22.24 -1.07
C LEU A 225 11.32 21.83 0.25
N TRP A 226 11.24 20.53 0.51
CA TRP A 226 10.68 19.96 1.74
C TRP A 226 11.50 18.76 2.22
N ALA A 227 11.38 18.44 3.51
CA ALA A 227 12.09 17.34 4.16
C ALA A 227 11.67 15.98 3.57
N PHE A 228 12.53 14.97 3.75
CA PHE A 228 12.27 13.59 3.31
C PHE A 228 11.95 13.43 1.82
N GLY A 229 12.37 14.39 1.00
CA GLY A 229 12.29 14.30 -0.46
C GLY A 229 13.45 13.47 -1.02
N TYR A 230 13.16 12.50 -1.89
CA TYR A 230 14.16 11.82 -2.71
C TYR A 230 13.88 12.03 -4.19
N ASP A 231 14.94 11.95 -5.00
CA ASP A 231 14.82 12.13 -6.43
C ASP A 231 14.21 10.87 -7.06
N ALA A 232 13.11 11.06 -7.76
CA ALA A 232 12.43 10.02 -8.52
C ALA A 232 12.25 10.50 -9.97
N PRO A 233 12.31 9.60 -10.97
CA PRO A 233 12.09 9.96 -12.35
C PRO A 233 10.75 10.70 -12.51
N GLN A 234 10.81 11.95 -12.96
CA GLN A 234 9.61 12.66 -13.38
C GLN A 234 9.09 12.02 -14.66
N HIS A 235 7.77 11.92 -14.79
CA HIS A 235 7.13 11.23 -15.91
C HIS A 235 7.59 11.81 -17.26
N SER A 236 8.51 11.12 -17.94
CA SER A 236 8.87 11.43 -19.33
C SER A 236 8.76 10.16 -20.18
N SER A 237 7.64 10.09 -20.92
CA SER A 237 7.49 9.65 -22.32
C SER A 237 8.20 8.40 -22.87
N SER A 238 8.75 7.54 -22.02
CA SER A 238 9.31 6.25 -22.42
C SER A 238 8.86 5.22 -21.39
N LEU A 239 8.67 3.96 -21.80
CA LEU A 239 8.64 2.82 -20.88
C LEU A 239 9.98 2.80 -20.13
N GLY A 240 10.12 3.63 -19.10
CA GLY A 240 11.30 3.71 -18.25
C GLY A 240 11.52 2.32 -17.68
N ALA A 241 12.67 1.74 -18.01
CA ALA A 241 13.03 0.41 -17.54
C ALA A 241 12.94 0.42 -16.02
N ALA A 242 12.54 -0.72 -15.43
CA ALA A 242 12.55 -0.88 -13.97
C ALA A 242 13.91 -0.52 -13.30
N ALA A 243 14.98 -0.41 -14.09
CA ALA A 243 16.31 0.02 -13.67
C ALA A 243 16.42 1.47 -13.19
N ASP A 244 15.53 2.38 -13.62
CA ASP A 244 15.66 3.81 -13.31
C ASP A 244 14.88 4.24 -12.05
N LEU A 245 14.12 3.32 -11.44
CA LEU A 245 13.36 3.64 -10.24
C LEU A 245 14.23 3.59 -8.97
N PRO A 246 13.97 4.46 -7.99
CA PRO A 246 14.68 4.44 -6.71
C PRO A 246 14.51 3.10 -5.98
N THR A 247 15.61 2.60 -5.43
CA THR A 247 15.65 1.31 -4.72
C THR A 247 15.30 1.43 -3.23
N LEU A 248 14.95 2.64 -2.77
CA LEU A 248 14.57 2.92 -1.38
C LEU A 248 13.53 1.94 -0.85
N TRP A 249 12.55 1.58 -1.68
CA TRP A 249 11.46 0.70 -1.26
C TRP A 249 11.81 -0.79 -1.32
N ASP A 250 13.03 -1.16 -1.71
CA ASP A 250 13.53 -2.53 -1.61
C ASP A 250 13.73 -2.97 -0.16
N ASP A 251 13.92 -2.01 0.74
CA ASP A 251 14.16 -2.23 2.17
C ASP A 251 12.89 -2.65 2.91
N VAL A 252 11.70 -2.54 2.29
CA VAL A 252 10.44 -3.01 2.88
C VAL A 252 10.49 -4.55 3.01
N PRO A 253 10.45 -5.10 4.25
CA PRO A 253 10.52 -6.53 4.46
C PRO A 253 9.34 -7.27 3.84
N LEU A 254 9.59 -8.43 3.22
CA LEU A 254 8.55 -9.26 2.60
C LEU A 254 7.51 -9.77 3.61
N ASP A 255 7.85 -9.77 4.89
CA ASP A 255 7.01 -10.22 5.97
C ASP A 255 6.12 -9.15 6.57
N ALA A 256 6.29 -7.87 6.21
CA ALA A 256 5.50 -6.75 6.71
C ALA A 256 3.99 -7.01 6.56
N ASP A 257 3.24 -7.03 7.65
CA ASP A 257 1.78 -7.08 7.63
C ASP A 257 1.18 -5.71 7.30
N ILE A 258 1.84 -4.64 7.78
CA ILE A 258 1.42 -3.26 7.60
C ILE A 258 2.60 -2.44 7.06
N VAL A 259 2.32 -1.56 6.10
CA VAL A 259 3.28 -0.57 5.59
C VAL A 259 2.69 0.82 5.80
N VAL A 260 3.46 1.73 6.41
CA VAL A 260 3.07 3.12 6.62
C VAL A 260 4.07 4.01 5.90
N THR A 261 3.60 4.79 4.93
CA THR A 261 4.42 5.70 4.15
C THR A 261 3.79 7.07 4.09
N HIS A 262 4.57 8.14 4.06
CA HIS A 262 3.93 9.46 3.92
C HIS A 262 3.30 9.62 2.53
N THR A 263 4.04 9.28 1.47
CA THR A 263 3.52 9.27 0.09
C THR A 263 2.55 8.10 -0.15
N PRO A 264 1.48 8.30 -0.95
CA PRO A 264 0.68 7.18 -1.45
C PRO A 264 1.43 6.42 -2.56
N PRO A 265 1.12 5.13 -2.77
CA PRO A 265 1.53 4.41 -3.97
C PRO A 265 0.81 4.98 -5.20
N ARG A 266 1.49 4.96 -6.35
CA ARG A 266 0.94 5.51 -7.59
C ARG A 266 -0.37 4.83 -7.98
N THR A 267 -1.32 5.62 -8.50
CA THR A 267 -2.69 5.26 -8.91
C THR A 267 -3.60 4.70 -7.81
N HIS A 268 -3.22 4.75 -6.54
CA HIS A 268 -4.09 4.35 -5.44
C HIS A 268 -4.17 5.42 -4.37
N CYS A 269 -5.37 6.00 -4.22
CA CYS A 269 -5.62 7.08 -3.27
C CYS A 269 -4.61 8.24 -3.42
N ASP A 270 -4.24 8.56 -4.66
CA ASP A 270 -3.16 9.51 -4.99
C ASP A 270 -3.57 10.57 -6.03
N GLU A 271 -4.88 10.73 -6.27
CA GLU A 271 -5.36 11.76 -7.19
C GLU A 271 -5.09 13.14 -6.60
N SER A 272 -4.29 13.94 -7.32
CA SER A 272 -4.01 15.33 -6.96
C SER A 272 -5.08 16.29 -7.50
N ARG A 273 -5.04 17.56 -7.08
CA ARG A 273 -5.89 18.65 -7.65
C ARG A 273 -5.89 18.73 -9.17
N ALA A 274 -4.77 18.39 -9.80
CA ALA A 274 -4.62 18.39 -11.25
C ALA A 274 -5.22 17.15 -11.93
N ARG A 275 -5.98 16.32 -11.19
CA ARG A 275 -6.60 15.06 -11.64
C ARG A 275 -5.59 14.11 -12.29
N ARG A 276 -4.41 14.06 -11.68
CA ARG A 276 -3.30 13.18 -12.06
C ARG A 276 -2.81 12.41 -10.85
N ALA A 277 -2.35 11.19 -11.11
CA ALA A 277 -1.64 10.37 -10.13
C ALA A 277 -0.37 11.11 -9.65
N ALA A 278 -0.29 11.34 -8.34
CA ALA A 278 0.86 11.96 -7.68
C ALA A 278 1.68 10.95 -6.84
N GLY A 279 1.21 9.70 -6.73
CA GLY A 279 1.83 8.69 -5.91
C GLY A 279 3.10 8.10 -6.50
N CYS A 280 3.81 7.34 -5.68
CA CYS A 280 5.12 6.77 -6.01
C CYS A 280 5.00 5.42 -6.73
N GLU A 281 5.56 5.33 -7.95
CA GLU A 281 5.59 4.08 -8.74
C GLU A 281 6.49 3.02 -8.09
N ALA A 282 7.65 3.42 -7.56
CA ALA A 282 8.56 2.49 -6.89
C ALA A 282 7.90 1.87 -5.63
N LEU A 283 7.11 2.66 -4.90
CA LEU A 283 6.32 2.16 -3.78
C LEU A 283 5.20 1.21 -4.24
N ARG A 284 4.45 1.53 -5.30
CA ARG A 284 3.45 0.61 -5.88
C ARG A 284 4.06 -0.76 -6.20
N ARG A 285 5.26 -0.79 -6.79
CA ARG A 285 5.99 -2.03 -7.08
C ARG A 285 6.42 -2.78 -5.82
N ALA A 286 6.89 -2.08 -4.80
CA ALA A 286 7.21 -2.68 -3.51
C ALA A 286 5.96 -3.27 -2.83
N LEU A 287 4.80 -2.60 -2.91
CA LEU A 287 3.54 -3.13 -2.40
C LEU A 287 3.08 -4.37 -3.19
N TRP A 288 3.28 -4.42 -4.52
CA TRP A 288 3.03 -5.64 -5.29
C TRP A 288 3.98 -6.79 -4.86
N ARG A 289 5.23 -6.49 -4.49
CA ARG A 289 6.22 -7.49 -4.03
C ARG A 289 5.88 -8.03 -2.64
N VAL A 290 5.62 -7.13 -1.69
CA VAL A 290 5.41 -7.42 -0.25
C VAL A 290 3.97 -7.85 0.05
N ARG A 291 3.00 -7.23 -0.63
CA ARG A 291 1.55 -7.43 -0.49
C ARG A 291 1.12 -7.36 0.99
N PRO A 292 1.37 -6.23 1.68
CA PRO A 292 0.93 -6.09 3.07
C PRO A 292 -0.60 -6.15 3.14
N ARG A 293 -1.15 -6.51 4.30
CA ARG A 293 -2.61 -6.47 4.50
C ARG A 293 -3.13 -5.04 4.44
N LEU A 294 -2.37 -4.09 5.01
CA LEU A 294 -2.73 -2.69 5.09
C LEU A 294 -1.54 -1.81 4.68
N ALA A 295 -1.77 -0.86 3.77
CA ALA A 295 -0.84 0.21 3.43
C ALA A 295 -1.48 1.55 3.79
N VAL A 296 -0.89 2.29 4.74
CA VAL A 296 -1.43 3.57 5.25
C VAL A 296 -0.56 4.71 4.79
N CYS A 297 -1.17 5.79 4.28
CA CYS A 297 -0.48 6.95 3.75
C CYS A 297 -1.23 8.27 3.94
N GLY A 298 -0.62 9.37 3.50
CA GLY A 298 -1.18 10.72 3.51
C GLY A 298 -0.69 11.53 2.32
N HIS A 299 -0.18 12.74 2.58
CA HIS A 299 0.53 13.64 1.64
C HIS A 299 -0.34 14.25 0.53
N VAL A 300 -1.09 13.42 -0.21
CA VAL A 300 -1.99 13.85 -1.27
C VAL A 300 -3.38 14.01 -0.68
N HIS A 301 -3.70 15.22 -0.20
CA HIS A 301 -4.94 15.51 0.54
C HIS A 301 -6.20 15.15 -0.26
N GLU A 302 -6.20 15.42 -1.56
CA GLU A 302 -7.32 15.11 -2.46
C GLU A 302 -7.50 13.61 -2.68
N GLY A 303 -6.46 12.80 -2.47
CA GLY A 303 -6.47 11.35 -2.60
C GLY A 303 -7.06 10.62 -1.40
N ARG A 304 -7.50 11.34 -0.36
CA ARG A 304 -8.10 10.78 0.86
C ARG A 304 -9.18 9.75 0.53
N GLY A 305 -8.96 8.50 0.97
CA GLY A 305 -9.85 7.39 0.65
C GLY A 305 -9.25 6.05 1.04
N ALA A 306 -9.90 4.98 0.59
CA ALA A 306 -9.37 3.64 0.69
C ALA A 306 -9.66 2.85 -0.60
N GLN A 307 -8.76 1.93 -0.94
CA GLN A 307 -8.90 1.03 -2.08
C GLN A 307 -8.37 -0.34 -1.71
N ARG A 308 -9.03 -1.40 -2.19
CA ARG A 308 -8.50 -2.76 -2.14
C ARG A 308 -7.89 -3.08 -3.48
N VAL A 309 -6.60 -3.41 -3.48
CA VAL A 309 -5.83 -3.72 -4.69
C VAL A 309 -5.57 -5.22 -4.73
N ARG A 310 -6.04 -5.88 -5.79
CA ARG A 310 -5.75 -7.30 -6.05
C ARG A 310 -4.56 -7.41 -6.98
N TRP A 311 -3.54 -8.13 -6.54
CA TRP A 311 -2.27 -8.29 -7.24
C TRP A 311 -2.26 -9.57 -8.08
N ASP A 312 -1.92 -9.46 -9.36
CA ASP A 312 -1.71 -10.63 -10.22
C ASP A 312 -0.28 -11.13 -9.98
N VAL A 313 -0.19 -12.29 -9.32
CA VAL A 313 1.08 -12.97 -9.01
C VAL A 313 1.30 -14.22 -9.86
N GLU A 314 0.34 -14.56 -10.72
CA GLU A 314 0.35 -15.76 -11.56
C GLU A 314 0.89 -15.46 -12.97
N CYS A 315 0.72 -14.22 -13.45
CA CYS A 315 1.19 -13.80 -14.76
C CYS A 315 2.70 -13.48 -14.76
N GLY A 316 3.53 -14.49 -15.00
CA GLY A 316 5.00 -14.35 -15.05
C GLY A 316 5.55 -13.41 -16.14
N ASN A 317 4.71 -13.02 -17.12
CA ASN A 317 5.13 -12.20 -18.25
C ASN A 317 4.90 -10.68 -18.04
N ILE A 318 4.11 -10.29 -17.04
CA ILE A 318 3.80 -8.88 -16.75
C ILE A 318 4.10 -8.61 -15.28
N ALA A 319 5.24 -7.99 -15.00
CA ALA A 319 5.61 -7.61 -13.65
C ALA A 319 4.65 -6.53 -13.09
N PHE A 320 4.37 -6.60 -11.80
CA PHE A 320 3.59 -5.59 -11.05
C PHE A 320 2.14 -5.40 -11.52
N LYS A 321 1.57 -6.43 -12.15
CA LYS A 321 0.21 -6.40 -12.66
C LYS A 321 -0.82 -6.45 -11.53
N GLU A 322 -1.91 -5.72 -11.72
CA GLU A 322 -3.10 -5.74 -10.87
C GLU A 322 -4.22 -6.51 -11.58
N GLU A 323 -4.90 -7.39 -10.83
CA GLU A 323 -6.12 -8.04 -11.28
C GLU A 323 -7.30 -7.06 -11.25
N GLY A 324 -7.26 -6.09 -10.33
CA GLY A 324 -8.25 -5.03 -10.24
C GLY A 324 -8.24 -4.32 -8.90
N THR A 325 -9.01 -3.24 -8.85
CA THR A 325 -9.17 -2.39 -7.66
C THR A 325 -10.64 -2.30 -7.28
N GLU A 326 -10.91 -2.32 -5.98
CA GLU A 326 -12.24 -2.01 -5.42
C GLU A 326 -12.14 -0.72 -4.62
N GLU A 327 -12.91 0.29 -5.01
CA GLU A 327 -12.95 1.57 -4.32
C GLU A 327 -13.86 1.49 -3.09
N TRP A 328 -13.39 2.04 -1.98
CA TRP A 328 -14.20 2.17 -0.78
C TRP A 328 -15.13 3.38 -0.89
N LEU A 329 -16.43 3.12 -0.79
CA LEU A 329 -17.43 4.16 -0.57
C LEU A 329 -17.52 4.44 0.93
N ASP A 330 -17.14 5.66 1.35
CA ASP A 330 -17.09 6.01 2.77
C ASP A 330 -18.48 5.88 3.45
N PRO A 331 -18.72 4.84 4.28
CA PRO A 331 -20.00 4.68 4.98
C PRO A 331 -20.19 5.75 6.06
N GLY A 332 -19.12 6.48 6.36
CA GLY A 332 -19.06 7.60 7.26
C GLY A 332 -19.64 8.89 6.69
N GLN A 333 -20.02 9.02 5.42
CA GLN A 333 -20.61 10.29 4.94
C GLN A 333 -21.73 10.79 5.89
N GLY A 334 -21.59 12.03 6.37
CA GLY A 334 -22.41 12.58 7.47
C GLY A 334 -21.83 12.28 8.86
N ASN A 335 -22.68 11.80 9.80
CA ASN A 335 -22.33 11.66 11.23
C ASN A 335 -21.75 10.28 11.61
N LYS A 336 -21.69 9.34 10.67
CA LYS A 336 -21.19 7.97 10.91
C LYS A 336 -19.66 7.93 10.93
N GLN A 337 -19.11 6.85 11.46
CA GLN A 337 -17.67 6.59 11.42
C GLN A 337 -17.24 6.19 10.00
N SER A 338 -16.13 6.75 9.53
CA SER A 338 -15.49 6.35 8.27
C SER A 338 -14.78 5.01 8.49
N LEU A 339 -15.49 3.90 8.29
CA LEU A 339 -15.03 2.54 8.60
C LEU A 339 -14.71 1.74 7.33
N VAL A 340 -13.55 1.07 7.35
CA VAL A 340 -13.14 0.01 6.43
C VAL A 340 -13.11 -1.29 7.23
N ASN A 341 -14.10 -2.16 7.07
CA ASN A 341 -14.17 -3.42 7.83
C ASN A 341 -13.68 -4.59 6.96
N LEU A 342 -12.48 -5.07 7.24
CA LEU A 342 -11.80 -6.16 6.53
C LEU A 342 -11.79 -7.46 7.33
N THR A 343 -12.62 -7.56 8.37
CA THR A 343 -12.75 -8.77 9.18
C THR A 343 -13.65 -9.79 8.50
N ALA A 344 -13.50 -11.06 8.84
CA ALA A 344 -14.40 -12.12 8.39
C ALA A 344 -15.87 -11.82 8.77
N LYS A 345 -16.09 -11.23 9.95
CA LYS A 345 -17.43 -10.78 10.40
C LYS A 345 -17.99 -9.63 9.56
N GLY A 346 -17.13 -8.85 8.89
CA GLY A 346 -17.52 -7.82 7.94
C GLY A 346 -18.02 -8.37 6.59
N GLY A 347 -17.86 -9.67 6.33
CA GLY A 347 -18.36 -10.35 5.14
C GLY A 347 -17.47 -10.27 3.90
N ASN A 348 -16.39 -9.49 3.94
CA ASN A 348 -15.46 -9.32 2.81
C ASN A 348 -14.00 -9.18 3.29
N PRO A 349 -13.44 -10.23 3.93
CA PRO A 349 -12.05 -10.20 4.39
C PRO A 349 -11.06 -10.17 3.22
N LEU A 350 -9.83 -9.74 3.50
CA LEU A 350 -8.77 -9.74 2.49
C LEU A 350 -8.42 -11.15 2.00
N ARG A 351 -8.19 -11.31 0.70
CA ARG A 351 -7.77 -12.57 0.06
C ARG A 351 -6.30 -12.90 0.34
N ASN A 352 -5.97 -13.12 1.62
CA ASN A 352 -4.59 -13.18 2.10
C ASN A 352 -4.19 -14.45 2.85
N ASP A 353 -5.14 -15.32 3.17
CA ASP A 353 -4.95 -16.61 3.85
C ASP A 353 -4.78 -17.78 2.86
N GLY A 354 -4.86 -17.51 1.55
CA GLY A 354 -4.83 -18.53 0.51
C GLY A 354 -6.14 -19.31 0.37
N SER A 355 -7.21 -18.92 1.08
CA SER A 355 -8.54 -19.51 0.90
C SER A 355 -9.25 -18.89 -0.31
N HIS A 356 -9.71 -19.76 -1.21
CA HIS A 356 -10.61 -19.37 -2.28
C HIS A 356 -12.04 -19.75 -1.86
N PRO A 357 -13.03 -18.84 -1.88
CA PRO A 357 -14.40 -19.27 -2.08
C PRO A 357 -14.51 -19.72 -3.53
N LYS A 358 -14.41 -21.03 -3.81
CA LYS A 358 -14.90 -21.59 -5.07
C LYS A 358 -16.32 -22.11 -4.84
N PRO A 359 -17.28 -21.62 -5.62
CA PRO A 359 -18.31 -22.49 -6.14
C PRO A 359 -18.33 -22.42 -7.67
N GLN A 360 -17.83 -23.48 -8.33
CA GLN A 360 -18.56 -24.23 -9.37
C GLN A 360 -17.69 -25.34 -10.00
N GLN A 361 -18.43 -26.35 -10.49
CA GLN A 361 -18.10 -27.75 -10.82
C GLN A 361 -17.31 -27.96 -12.15
N PRO A 362 -16.92 -29.20 -12.50
CA PRO A 362 -15.77 -29.47 -13.36
C PRO A 362 -16.10 -29.45 -14.86
N GLU A 363 -15.18 -28.92 -15.65
CA GLU A 363 -15.12 -29.16 -17.10
C GLU A 363 -13.79 -29.83 -17.45
N THR A 364 -13.92 -30.91 -18.20
CA THR A 364 -12.88 -31.75 -18.79
C THR A 364 -12.22 -31.07 -19.98
N ALA A 365 -10.89 -31.13 -20.10
CA ALA A 365 -10.20 -31.17 -21.39
C ALA A 365 -8.77 -31.70 -21.25
N ASP A 366 -8.50 -32.77 -22.00
CA ASP A 366 -7.18 -33.28 -22.37
C ASP A 366 -6.33 -32.20 -23.04
N THR A 367 -5.00 -32.23 -22.84
CA THR A 367 -4.05 -32.47 -23.93
C THR A 367 -2.60 -32.62 -23.43
N THR A 368 -1.91 -33.49 -24.15
CA THR A 368 -0.56 -34.05 -24.04
C THR A 368 0.60 -33.07 -24.25
N ALA A 369 1.72 -33.25 -23.53
CA ALA A 369 3.07 -33.48 -24.10
C ALA A 369 4.15 -33.63 -23.00
N SER A 370 5.19 -34.42 -23.29
CA SER A 370 6.11 -35.07 -22.35
C SER A 370 7.61 -34.74 -22.61
N ILE A 371 8.37 -34.42 -21.53
CA ILE A 371 9.68 -35.00 -21.04
C ILE A 371 10.96 -34.87 -21.96
N PRO A 372 12.27 -34.93 -21.53
CA PRO A 372 12.96 -35.04 -20.19
C PRO A 372 14.24 -34.16 -19.91
N SER A 373 14.62 -34.10 -18.61
CA SER A 373 16.00 -34.21 -18.00
C SER A 373 17.07 -33.12 -18.28
N THR A 374 18.11 -32.84 -17.49
CA THR A 374 18.83 -33.39 -16.31
C THR A 374 19.61 -32.22 -15.67
N SER A 375 19.83 -32.21 -14.35
CA SER A 375 21.16 -32.27 -13.71
C SER A 375 21.15 -31.67 -12.31
N ASP A 376 21.47 -32.56 -11.37
CA ASP A 376 21.75 -32.37 -9.97
C ASP A 376 22.89 -31.35 -9.74
N ARG A 377 22.62 -30.30 -8.95
CA ARG A 377 23.65 -29.47 -8.30
C ARG A 377 23.09 -28.94 -6.98
N THR A 378 23.46 -29.62 -5.91
CA THR A 378 23.42 -29.13 -4.54
C THR A 378 24.27 -27.86 -4.42
N ILE A 379 23.59 -26.70 -4.30
CA ILE A 379 24.20 -25.45 -3.86
C ILE A 379 23.37 -24.96 -2.67
N SER A 380 23.99 -24.91 -1.48
CA SER A 380 23.42 -24.32 -0.29
C SER A 380 23.27 -22.80 -0.47
N GLY A 381 22.10 -22.35 -0.92
CA GLY A 381 21.74 -20.94 -0.99
C GLY A 381 21.11 -20.47 0.32
N SER A 382 21.68 -19.46 0.97
CA SER A 382 21.16 -18.92 2.23
C SER A 382 19.80 -18.26 2.01
N ALA A 383 18.81 -18.65 2.82
CA ALA A 383 17.49 -18.01 2.83
C ALA A 383 17.60 -16.52 3.20
N ALA A 384 16.65 -15.72 2.72
CA ALA A 384 16.47 -14.35 3.21
C ALA A 384 16.08 -14.40 4.70
N GLU A 385 16.87 -13.78 5.56
CA GLU A 385 16.57 -13.65 7.00
C GLU A 385 15.29 -12.80 7.20
N PRO A 386 14.37 -13.20 8.10
CA PRO A 386 13.21 -12.38 8.47
C PRO A 386 13.61 -10.97 8.92
N GLY A 387 12.86 -9.95 8.49
CA GLY A 387 13.13 -8.55 8.86
C GLY A 387 14.17 -7.79 8.01
N LEU A 388 14.78 -8.43 7.00
CA LEU A 388 15.62 -7.73 6.01
C LEU A 388 14.90 -7.61 4.66
N GLY A 389 14.88 -6.41 4.08
CA GLY A 389 14.34 -6.18 2.74
C GLY A 389 15.15 -6.94 1.68
N THR A 390 14.48 -7.67 0.80
CA THR A 390 15.11 -8.36 -0.32
C THR A 390 14.59 -7.86 -1.66
N ARG A 391 15.51 -7.70 -2.61
CA ARG A 391 15.23 -7.37 -4.02
C ARG A 391 14.59 -8.50 -4.81
N GLY A 392 14.08 -9.56 -4.18
CA GLY A 392 13.60 -10.69 -4.94
C GLY A 392 12.46 -10.25 -5.86
N LEU A 393 12.74 -10.38 -7.16
CA LEU A 393 11.91 -9.87 -8.24
C LEU A 393 10.77 -10.85 -8.59
N GLY A 394 10.41 -11.76 -7.68
CA GLY A 394 9.48 -12.85 -8.00
C GLY A 394 9.91 -13.69 -9.21
N ARG A 395 11.21 -13.76 -9.54
CA ARG A 395 11.74 -14.55 -10.67
C ARG A 395 12.51 -15.77 -10.20
N ASP A 396 12.37 -16.83 -11.01
CA ASP A 396 13.03 -18.13 -11.00
C ASP A 396 13.09 -18.85 -9.63
N PRO A 397 12.29 -19.93 -9.42
CA PRO A 397 12.34 -20.77 -8.22
C PRO A 397 13.73 -21.33 -7.89
N THR A 398 14.66 -21.35 -8.85
CA THR A 398 16.02 -21.90 -8.70
C THR A 398 17.07 -20.86 -8.28
N SER A 399 16.69 -19.59 -8.11
CA SER A 399 17.62 -18.51 -7.72
C SER A 399 18.06 -18.61 -6.25
N PRO A 400 19.36 -18.40 -5.92
CA PRO A 400 19.84 -18.29 -4.53
C PRO A 400 19.27 -17.07 -3.76
N ARG A 401 18.61 -16.13 -4.44
CA ARG A 401 17.88 -14.98 -3.86
C ARG A 401 16.36 -15.17 -3.93
N SER A 402 15.91 -16.43 -3.98
CA SER A 402 14.50 -16.77 -4.09
C SER A 402 13.74 -16.38 -2.82
N ASP A 403 12.72 -15.54 -2.98
CA ASP A 403 11.80 -15.13 -1.91
C ASP A 403 10.94 -16.28 -1.38
N THR A 404 11.09 -17.49 -1.93
CA THR A 404 10.25 -18.64 -1.63
C THR A 404 10.25 -18.99 -0.14
N ALA A 405 11.37 -18.84 0.57
CA ALA A 405 11.45 -19.05 2.01
C ALA A 405 10.78 -17.92 2.83
N ALA A 406 11.04 -16.65 2.49
CA ALA A 406 10.40 -15.49 3.14
C ALA A 406 8.87 -15.44 2.89
N LEU A 407 8.44 -15.93 1.72
CA LEU A 407 7.04 -16.07 1.30
C LEU A 407 6.43 -17.42 1.71
N ALA A 408 7.16 -18.36 2.32
CA ALA A 408 6.66 -19.69 2.68
C ALA A 408 5.54 -19.60 3.74
N GLY A 409 4.27 -19.68 3.30
CA GLY A 409 3.08 -19.43 4.13
C GLY A 409 2.43 -18.07 3.95
N ARG A 410 3.02 -17.20 3.12
CA ARG A 410 2.48 -15.91 2.70
C ARG A 410 2.21 -15.81 1.20
N ARG A 411 2.44 -16.90 0.44
CA ARG A 411 2.01 -17.03 -0.97
C ARG A 411 0.48 -16.88 -1.16
N GLY A 412 -0.28 -16.89 -0.07
CA GLY A 412 -1.72 -16.58 -0.06
C GLY A 412 -2.05 -15.09 -0.11
N ARG A 413 -1.10 -14.17 0.14
CA ARG A 413 -1.35 -12.72 0.10
C ARG A 413 -1.54 -12.26 -1.34
N ARG A 414 -2.79 -11.95 -1.72
CA ARG A 414 -3.17 -11.45 -3.05
C ARG A 414 -3.75 -10.05 -3.02
N GLU A 415 -3.97 -9.48 -1.84
CA GLU A 415 -4.70 -8.23 -1.72
C GLU A 415 -4.11 -7.29 -0.65
N THR A 416 -4.06 -6.01 -0.97
CA THR A 416 -3.66 -4.94 -0.05
C THR A 416 -4.78 -3.92 0.05
N CYS A 417 -5.16 -3.54 1.28
CA CYS A 417 -5.97 -2.35 1.49
C CYS A 417 -5.04 -1.13 1.56
N VAL A 418 -5.12 -0.22 0.59
CA VAL A 418 -4.44 1.07 0.60
C VAL A 418 -5.38 2.09 1.22
N VAL A 419 -4.89 2.87 2.18
CA VAL A 419 -5.65 3.89 2.90
C VAL A 419 -4.84 5.18 2.88
N ASN A 420 -5.32 6.19 2.16
CA ASN A 420 -4.83 7.55 2.33
C ASN A 420 -5.70 8.20 3.42
N CYS A 421 -5.13 8.42 4.60
CA CYS A 421 -5.81 8.97 5.77
C CYS A 421 -5.52 10.46 6.01
N ALA A 422 -5.16 11.22 4.97
CA ALA A 422 -5.03 12.66 5.04
C ALA A 422 -6.31 13.31 5.62
N ILE A 423 -6.18 13.90 6.81
CA ILE A 423 -7.30 14.55 7.47
C ILE A 423 -7.52 15.97 6.96
N MET A 424 -6.52 16.63 6.41
CA MET A 424 -6.71 17.92 5.77
C MET A 424 -7.48 17.73 4.46
N ALA A 425 -8.65 18.37 4.33
CA ALA A 425 -9.43 18.33 3.09
C ALA A 425 -9.21 19.58 2.24
N LYS A 426 -9.19 20.75 2.90
CA LYS A 426 -8.91 22.05 2.29
C LYS A 426 -8.10 22.87 3.29
N SER A 427 -7.01 23.45 2.83
CA SER A 427 -6.19 24.43 3.56
C SER A 427 -6.11 25.75 2.79
N TYR A 428 -5.46 26.76 3.37
CA TYR A 428 -5.22 28.04 2.69
C TYR A 428 -4.55 27.83 1.30
N PRO A 429 -4.89 28.61 0.24
CA PRO A 429 -5.76 29.79 0.20
C PRO A 429 -7.22 29.51 -0.18
N HIS A 430 -7.76 28.30 0.07
CA HIS A 430 -9.11 27.96 -0.38
C HIS A 430 -10.19 28.87 0.23
N VAL A 431 -11.05 29.42 -0.64
CA VAL A 431 -12.25 30.18 -0.24
C VAL A 431 -13.16 29.27 0.58
N GLY A 432 -13.39 29.61 1.85
CA GLY A 432 -14.17 28.80 2.80
C GLY A 432 -13.41 28.30 4.04
N GLY A 433 -12.10 28.54 4.11
CA GLY A 433 -11.29 28.23 5.30
C GLY A 433 -10.85 26.76 5.39
N LYS A 434 -10.21 26.43 6.52
CA LYS A 434 -9.66 25.08 6.78
C LYS A 434 -10.79 24.09 7.06
N THR A 435 -10.84 23.00 6.29
CA THR A 435 -11.80 21.89 6.53
C THR A 435 -11.05 20.59 6.72
N ILE A 436 -11.53 19.77 7.66
CA ILE A 436 -10.93 18.49 8.03
C ILE A 436 -11.88 17.32 7.76
N ASN A 437 -11.32 16.23 7.24
CA ASN A 437 -11.93 14.91 7.14
C ASN A 437 -11.84 14.20 8.49
N LYS A 438 -12.72 13.21 8.66
CA LYS A 438 -12.66 12.32 9.82
C LYS A 438 -11.52 11.30 9.67
N PRO A 439 -10.97 10.83 10.80
CA PRO A 439 -10.09 9.66 10.80
C PRO A 439 -10.74 8.47 10.08
N ILE A 440 -9.93 7.71 9.31
CA ILE A 440 -10.38 6.43 8.77
C ILE A 440 -10.12 5.38 9.84
N VAL A 441 -11.11 4.54 10.10
CA VAL A 441 -10.97 3.39 11.01
C VAL A 441 -10.94 2.13 10.19
N VAL A 442 -9.98 1.26 10.48
CA VAL A 442 -9.80 -0.01 9.77
C VAL A 442 -9.89 -1.15 10.78
N ASP A 443 -10.83 -2.06 10.59
CA ASP A 443 -10.92 -3.30 11.36
C ASP A 443 -10.27 -4.42 10.56
N LEU A 444 -9.24 -5.07 11.12
CA LEU A 444 -8.49 -6.15 10.47
C LEU A 444 -8.34 -7.34 11.40
N ASP A 445 -8.51 -8.56 10.90
CA ASP A 445 -8.24 -9.78 11.65
C ASP A 445 -6.73 -10.11 11.61
N LEU A 446 -6.11 -10.16 12.80
CA LEU A 446 -4.68 -10.37 13.00
C LEU A 446 -4.40 -11.55 13.94
N PRO A 447 -3.23 -12.21 13.83
CA PRO A 447 -2.88 -13.36 14.67
C PRO A 447 -2.81 -13.01 16.15
N VAL A 448 -3.44 -13.85 16.98
CA VAL A 448 -3.33 -13.81 18.43
C VAL A 448 -1.98 -14.36 18.86
N TRP A 449 -1.38 -13.77 19.89
CA TRP A 449 -0.13 -14.23 20.48
C TRP A 449 -0.25 -14.37 22.00
N GLU A 450 0.64 -15.17 22.57
CA GLU A 450 0.77 -15.40 24.01
C GLU A 450 2.24 -15.58 24.41
N TRP A 451 2.52 -15.49 25.71
CA TRP A 451 3.81 -15.86 26.27
C TRP A 451 3.85 -17.37 26.54
N THR A 452 4.89 -18.06 26.06
CA THR A 452 5.17 -19.42 26.48
C THR A 452 5.61 -19.47 27.94
N ARG A 453 5.60 -20.67 28.53
CA ARG A 453 6.16 -20.92 29.88
C ARG A 453 7.63 -20.51 29.99
N ASP A 454 8.36 -20.55 28.87
CA ASP A 454 9.77 -20.16 28.78
C ASP A 454 9.97 -18.66 28.52
N GLY A 455 8.89 -17.87 28.54
CA GLY A 455 8.94 -16.42 28.35
C GLY A 455 9.16 -15.97 26.90
N MET A 456 8.92 -16.85 25.93
CA MET A 456 9.03 -16.52 24.51
C MET A 456 7.65 -16.23 23.90
N PRO A 457 7.49 -15.19 23.07
CA PRO A 457 6.21 -14.91 22.44
C PRO A 457 5.92 -15.93 21.33
N GLN A 458 4.72 -16.48 21.30
CA GLN A 458 4.27 -17.41 20.26
C GLN A 458 2.87 -17.06 19.74
N PHE A 459 2.58 -17.42 18.49
CA PHE A 459 1.22 -17.33 17.95
C PHE A 459 0.34 -18.47 18.48
N VAL A 460 -0.93 -18.16 18.70
CA VAL A 460 -1.94 -19.14 19.09
C VAL A 460 -2.55 -19.76 17.83
N TYR A 461 -2.67 -21.08 17.78
CA TYR A 461 -3.21 -21.83 16.65
C TYR A 461 -4.47 -22.61 17.05
N ALA A 462 -5.46 -22.69 16.15
CA ALA A 462 -6.68 -23.45 16.41
C ALA A 462 -6.37 -24.94 16.68
N GLU A 463 -7.08 -25.55 17.62
CA GLU A 463 -7.07 -27.01 17.81
C GLU A 463 -7.72 -27.66 16.59
N GLY A 464 -7.05 -28.69 16.06
CA GLY A 464 -7.43 -29.37 14.81
C GLY A 464 -8.47 -30.44 15.00
#